data_AF-A0AAW1PH83-F1
#
_entry.id   AF-A0AAW1PH83-F1
#
_cell.length_a   1.000
_cell.length_b   1.000
_cell.length_c   1.000
_cell.angle_alpha   90.00
_cell.angle_beta   90.00
_cell.angle_gamma   90.00
#
_symmetry.space_group_name_H-M   'P 1'
#
loop_
_entity.id
_entity.type
_entity.pdbx_description
1 polymer ?
#
loop_
_entity_poly.entity_id
_entity_poly.type
_entity_poly.pdbx_seq_one_letter_code
_entity_poly.pdbx_strand_id
1 'polypeptide(L)' 'MPLAFCCMKLWRTPDLDFPHIETFVRKKAKDYKGLTVIDRFGALPRLVLKAGKDRETIRIDKWKTEHIEEFLQDKLLH' A
#
# COMPACT_ATOMS: atom_id res chain seq x y z
N MET A 1 11.17 -17.02 7.20
CA MET A 1 10.13 -16.53 8.13
C MET A 1 9.17 -15.66 7.32
N PRO A 2 7.83 -15.84 7.39
CA PRO A 2 6.96 -15.11 6.48
C PRO A 2 6.68 -13.72 7.05
N LEU A 3 7.28 -12.70 6.46
CA LEU A 3 6.96 -11.29 6.72
C LEU A 3 5.59 -10.97 6.12
N ALA A 4 4.60 -10.69 6.98
CA ALA A 4 3.24 -10.34 6.57
C ALA A 4 3.12 -8.82 6.33
N PHE A 5 3.39 -8.38 5.10
CA PHE A 5 3.42 -6.97 4.73
C PHE A 5 2.02 -6.36 4.49
N CYS A 6 1.37 -5.96 5.58
CA CYS A 6 -0.03 -5.58 5.61
C CYS A 6 -0.30 -4.07 5.49
N CYS A 7 -1.18 -3.68 4.55
CA CYS A 7 -2.12 -2.54 4.60
C CYS A 7 -1.80 -1.37 3.66
N MET A 8 -2.26 -1.48 2.42
CA MET A 8 -2.49 -0.32 1.55
C MET A 8 -3.90 0.22 1.77
N LYS A 9 -4.01 1.43 2.32
CA LYS A 9 -5.29 2.13 2.51
C LYS A 9 -5.67 2.89 1.24
N LEU A 10 -6.68 2.41 0.51
CA LEU A 10 -7.27 3.15 -0.60
C LEU A 10 -8.52 3.93 -0.13
N TRP A 11 -8.91 4.96 -0.88
CA TRP A 11 -9.72 6.08 -0.41
C TRP A 11 -11.03 6.24 -1.16
N ARG A 12 -11.97 6.87 -0.47
CA ARG A 12 -13.03 7.65 -1.11
C ARG A 12 -13.09 9.01 -0.41
N THR A 13 -12.36 10.00 -0.93
CA THR A 13 -12.56 11.43 -0.64
C THR A 13 -12.93 12.07 -1.98
N PRO A 14 -14.03 12.83 -2.07
CA PRO A 14 -14.60 13.28 -3.36
C PRO A 14 -13.69 14.22 -4.16
N ASP A 15 -12.61 14.75 -3.56
CA ASP A 15 -11.79 15.83 -4.12
C ASP A 15 -10.36 15.41 -4.53
N LEU A 16 -9.93 14.20 -4.17
CA LEU A 16 -8.55 13.74 -4.38
C LEU A 16 -8.56 12.40 -5.11
N ASP A 17 -8.45 12.50 -6.43
CA ASP A 17 -8.38 11.35 -7.33
C ASP A 17 -6.94 10.80 -7.36
N PHE A 18 -6.77 9.53 -7.00
CA PHE A 18 -5.46 8.85 -7.03
C PHE A 18 -5.48 7.69 -8.03
N PRO A 19 -5.55 7.97 -9.34
CA PRO A 19 -5.76 6.94 -10.37
C PRO A 19 -4.63 5.91 -10.41
N HIS A 20 -3.40 6.34 -10.08
CA HIS A 20 -2.22 5.48 -10.02
C HIS A 20 -2.32 4.43 -8.90
N ILE A 21 -2.75 4.88 -7.71
CA ILE A 21 -2.84 4.03 -6.52
C ILE A 21 -4.03 3.07 -6.64
N GLU A 22 -5.15 3.53 -7.21
CA GLU A 22 -6.29 2.66 -7.50
C GLU A 22 -5.94 1.57 -8.52
N THR A 23 -5.26 1.95 -9.61
CA THR A 23 -4.81 1.00 -10.63
C THR A 23 -3.88 -0.06 -10.03
N PHE A 24 -2.96 0.35 -9.15
CA PHE A 24 -2.09 -0.56 -8.41
C PHE A 24 -2.90 -1.55 -7.56
N VAL A 25 -3.83 -1.05 -6.75
CA VAL A 25 -4.64 -1.89 -5.85
C VAL A 25 -5.52 -2.86 -6.63
N ARG A 26 -6.10 -2.45 -7.75
CA ARG A 26 -6.95 -3.33 -8.57
C ARG A 26 -6.17 -4.41 -9.31
N LYS A 27 -5.02 -4.05 -9.91
CA LYS A 27 -4.29 -4.95 -10.84
C LYS A 27 -3.20 -5.75 -10.16
N LYS A 28 -2.42 -5.12 -9.27
CA LYS A 28 -1.15 -5.66 -8.76
C LYS A 28 -1.26 -6.17 -7.32
N ALA A 29 -2.13 -5.59 -6.50
CA ALA A 29 -2.20 -5.98 -5.08
C ALA A 29 -2.58 -7.45 -4.84
N LYS A 30 -3.24 -8.11 -5.81
CA LYS A 30 -3.57 -9.54 -5.75
C LYS A 30 -2.35 -10.45 -5.90
N ASP A 31 -1.27 -9.96 -6.51
CA ASP A 31 -0.08 -10.75 -6.82
C ASP A 31 0.85 -10.89 -5.60
N TYR A 32 0.82 -9.92 -4.71
CA TYR A 32 1.68 -9.89 -3.52
C TYR A 32 1.11 -10.73 -2.37
N LYS A 33 1.66 -11.93 -2.16
CA LYS A 33 1.37 -12.77 -0.99
C LYS A 33 1.90 -12.11 0.28
N GLY A 34 1.01 -11.43 1.01
CA GLY A 34 1.34 -10.69 2.23
C GLY A 34 0.72 -9.30 2.26
N LEU A 35 0.38 -8.75 1.08
CA LEU A 35 -0.26 -7.45 0.96
C LEU A 35 -1.75 -7.52 1.32
N THR A 36 -2.12 -6.85 2.41
CA THR A 36 -3.53 -6.59 2.73
C THR A 36 -3.89 -5.21 2.23
N VAL A 37 -5.06 -5.04 1.63
CA VAL A 37 -5.62 -3.72 1.28
C VAL A 37 -6.79 -3.46 2.21
N ILE A 38 -6.82 -2.30 2.88
CA ILE A 38 -7.90 -1.93 3.80
C ILE A 38 -8.45 -0.57 3.38
N ASP A 39 -9.67 -0.56 2.86
CA ASP A 39 -10.36 0.69 2.57
C ASP A 39 -10.77 1.41 3.87
N ARG A 40 -10.46 2.70 3.98
CA ARG A 40 -10.97 3.55 5.06
C ARG A 40 -11.41 4.90 4.51
N PHE A 41 -12.67 5.22 4.76
CA PHE A 41 -13.24 6.51 4.42
C PHE A 41 -12.56 7.65 5.19
N GLY A 42 -12.26 8.76 4.50
CA GLY A 42 -11.68 9.97 5.09
C GLY A 42 -10.20 9.91 5.48
N ALA A 43 -9.42 8.95 4.97
CA ALA A 43 -8.02 8.76 5.35
C ALA A 43 -7.04 8.76 4.17
N LEU A 44 -5.97 9.56 4.28
CA LEU A 44 -4.86 9.61 3.32
C LEU A 44 -4.21 8.25 3.03
N PRO A 45 -3.66 8.02 1.81
CA PRO A 45 -3.24 6.71 1.38
C PRO A 45 -1.96 6.43 2.11
N ARG A 46 -1.95 5.32 2.80
CA ARG A 46 -0.79 4.99 3.60
C ARG A 46 -0.50 3.53 3.44
N LEU A 47 0.78 3.28 3.23
CA LEU A 47 1.35 1.96 3.40
C LEU A 47 1.70 1.84 4.87
N VAL A 48 1.21 0.78 5.48
CA VAL A 48 1.69 0.35 6.78
C VAL A 48 2.55 -0.88 6.53
N LEU A 49 3.76 -0.93 7.06
CA LEU A 49 4.55 -2.15 7.08
C LEU A 49 4.49 -2.70 8.50
N LYS A 50 4.21 -3.99 8.62
CA LYS A 50 4.19 -4.70 9.90
C LYS A 50 5.27 -5.77 9.87
N ALA A 51 6.39 -5.51 10.51
CA ALA A 51 7.48 -6.46 10.69
C ALA A 51 7.54 -6.84 12.17
N GLY A 52 6.77 -7.84 12.58
CA GLY A 52 6.70 -8.25 13.99
C GLY A 52 6.13 -7.17 14.92
N LYS A 53 6.97 -6.59 15.79
CA LYS A 53 6.60 -5.49 16.71
C LYS A 53 6.73 -4.11 16.05
N ASP A 54 7.50 -4.00 14.98
CA ASP A 54 7.77 -2.74 14.31
C ASP A 54 6.67 -2.43 13.30
N ARG A 55 6.20 -1.18 13.37
CA ARG A 55 5.13 -0.66 12.52
C ARG A 55 5.56 0.64 11.89
N GLU A 56 5.99 0.57 10.64
CA GLU A 56 6.24 1.76 9.84
C GLU A 56 4.97 2.19 9.12
N THR A 57 4.73 3.51 9.08
CA THR A 57 3.61 4.09 8.34
C THR A 57 4.13 5.16 7.41
N ILE A 58 3.99 4.95 6.12
CA ILE A 58 4.47 5.83 5.07
C ILE A 58 3.26 6.38 4.31
N ARG A 59 3.24 7.70 4.13
CA ARG A 59 2.25 8.37 3.29
C ARG A 59 2.68 8.27 1.84
N ILE A 60 1.76 7.84 0.98
CA ILE A 60 2.00 7.62 -0.44
C ILE A 60 1.16 8.57 -1.31
N ASP A 61 0.72 9.70 -0.76
CA ASP A 61 -0.16 10.66 -1.46
C ASP A 61 0.47 11.22 -2.74
N LYS A 62 1.79 11.32 -2.79
CA LYS A 62 2.57 11.79 -3.96
C LYS A 62 3.24 10.67 -4.74
N TRP A 63 2.96 9.41 -4.43
CA TRP A 63 3.66 8.29 -5.06
C TRP A 63 2.99 7.88 -6.36
N LYS A 64 3.82 7.54 -7.34
CA LYS A 64 3.40 6.87 -8.57
C LYS A 64 3.31 5.36 -8.34
N THR A 65 2.59 4.66 -9.22
CA THR A 65 2.47 3.21 -9.23
C THR A 65 3.83 2.52 -9.17
N GLU A 66 4.81 3.04 -9.92
CA GLU A 66 6.17 2.50 -10.02
C GLU A 66 6.91 2.54 -8.68
N HIS A 67 6.91 3.69 -7.99
CA HIS A 67 7.54 3.80 -6.66
C HIS A 67 6.92 2.86 -5.63
N ILE A 68 5.60 2.64 -5.70
CA ILE A 68 4.92 1.70 -4.80
C ILE A 68 5.42 0.27 -5.08
N GLU A 69 5.55 -0.09 -6.36
CA GLU A 69 6.04 -1.40 -6.78
C GLU A 69 7.47 -1.65 -6.35
N GLU A 70 8.39 -0.73 -6.62
CA GLU A 70 9.80 -0.85 -6.22
C GLU A 70 9.93 -0.98 -4.70
N PHE A 71 9.19 -0.16 -3.96
CA PHE A 71 9.21 -0.19 -2.50
C PHE A 71 8.66 -1.51 -1.93
N LEU A 72 7.58 -2.02 -2.52
CA LEU A 72 7.01 -3.30 -2.11
C LEU A 72 7.93 -4.46 -2.50
N GLN A 73 8.57 -4.43 -3.66
CA GLN A 73 9.54 -5.45 -4.08
C GLN A 73 10.74 -5.49 -3.13
N ASP A 74 11.35 -4.34 -2.83
CA ASP A 74 12.48 -4.23 -1.88
C ASP A 74 12.13 -4.83 -0.52
N LYS A 75 10.92 -4.58 -0.03
CA LYS A 75 10.49 -5.00 1.32
C LYS A 75 9.97 -6.43 1.37
N LEU A 76 9.29 -6.94 0.34
CA LEU A 76 8.69 -8.29 0.32
C LEU A 76 9.66 -9.39 -0.13
N LEU A 77 10.67 -9.07 -0.94
CA LEU A 77 11.64 -10.05 -1.44
C LEU A 77 12.87 -10.23 -0.53
N HIS A 78 12.95 -9.50 0.59
CA HIS A 78 14.01 -9.61 1.59
C HIS A 78 13.57 -10.39 2.83
#